data_AF-A0AAW1P188-F1
#
_entry.id   AF-A0AAW1P188-F1
#
_cell.length_a   1.000
_cell.length_b   1.000
_cell.length_c   1.000
_cell.angle_alpha   90.00
_cell.angle_beta   90.00
_cell.angle_gamma   90.00
#
_symmetry.space_group_name_H-M   'P 1'
#
loop_
_entity.id
_entity.type
_entity.pdbx_description
1 polymer ?
#
loop_
_entity_poly.entity_id
_entity_poly.type
_entity_poly.pdbx_seq_one_letter_code
_entity_poly.pdbx_strand_id
1 'polypeptide(L)'
;MGNLLHIRSGPLPAWLLRSHLRNPCALPVRNLPRPFGTSFLPAQLPGKAKDSPAVFGRRRRTSVSLAVSAETGPQKVNVLFVCLGNICRSPSAEAVFKDKVAKAGLTDHFSIDSCGLGGGNEDWYLDRGWAYHEGHRADERMRETATTRGFDLTSRSRPLKPEDLTAFDYILGMDFDNMALMQIAADHWAATKDIPANYRNKVKLMCSFIPKSSSYNGVKEVPDPYWDDDRERRGFHRVLDLLEDACAGLLDTVVKEHGLQPK
;
A
#
# COMPACT_ATOMS: atom_id res chain seq x y z
N MET A 1 26.57 43.24 -0.94
CA MET A 1 26.44 42.68 0.41
C MET A 1 25.52 41.47 0.32
N GLY A 2 26.09 40.27 0.24
CA GLY A 2 25.34 39.01 0.11
C GLY A 2 25.15 38.36 1.48
N ASN A 3 23.93 37.98 1.82
CA ASN A 3 23.62 37.23 3.04
C ASN A 3 23.61 35.73 2.72
N LEU A 4 24.60 35.01 3.26
CA LEU A 4 24.59 33.55 3.37
C LEU A 4 23.72 33.16 4.57
N LEU A 5 22.66 32.39 4.33
CA LEU A 5 21.89 31.70 5.37
C LEU A 5 22.61 30.40 5.75
N HIS A 6 23.07 30.35 7.00
CA HIS A 6 23.61 29.17 7.66
C HIS A 6 22.46 28.18 7.96
N ILE A 7 22.44 27.02 7.32
CA ILE A 7 21.58 25.90 7.70
C ILE A 7 22.26 25.16 8.85
N ARG A 8 21.71 25.28 10.06
CA ARG A 8 22.13 24.50 11.23
C ARG A 8 21.57 23.08 11.12
N SER A 9 22.46 22.09 11.02
CA SER A 9 22.17 20.68 11.24
C SER A 9 21.85 20.42 12.71
N GLY A 10 20.56 20.25 13.04
CA GLY A 10 20.11 19.76 14.35
C GLY A 10 20.24 18.23 14.45
N PRO A 11 20.34 17.67 15.66
CA PRO A 11 20.45 16.22 15.84
C PRO A 11 19.14 15.51 15.49
N LEU A 12 19.25 14.29 14.95
CA LEU A 12 18.11 13.42 14.64
C LEU A 12 17.27 13.12 15.89
N PRO A 13 15.94 12.95 15.76
CA PRO A 13 15.06 12.71 16.90
C PRO A 13 15.35 11.37 17.59
N ALA A 14 15.29 11.38 18.92
CA ALA A 14 15.75 10.31 19.81
C ALA A 14 15.01 8.95 19.71
N TRP A 15 13.97 8.84 18.88
CA TRP A 15 13.27 7.56 18.63
C TRP A 15 14.00 6.66 17.62
N LEU A 16 14.93 7.21 16.82
CA LEU A 16 15.77 6.44 15.88
C LEU A 16 16.86 5.56 16.55
N LEU A 17 17.07 5.68 17.87
CA LEU A 17 18.23 5.07 18.56
C LEU A 17 17.91 3.88 19.48
N ARG A 18 16.70 3.31 19.45
CA ARG A 18 16.32 2.16 20.28
C ARG A 18 16.03 0.90 19.47
N SER A 19 17.07 0.31 18.88
CA SER A 19 17.01 -1.09 18.41
C SER A 19 18.36 -1.82 18.47
N HIS A 20 19.23 -1.43 19.40
CA HIS A 20 20.40 -2.23 19.75
C HIS A 20 20.20 -2.85 21.13
N LEU A 21 19.96 -4.16 21.13
CA LEU A 21 20.57 -5.19 21.98
C LEU A 21 19.58 -6.35 22.19
N ARG A 22 19.78 -7.44 21.44
CA ARG A 22 19.79 -8.85 21.88
C ARG A 22 19.46 -9.78 20.71
N ASN A 23 20.50 -10.23 20.01
CA ASN A 23 20.49 -11.45 19.20
C ASN A 23 21.61 -12.35 19.71
N PRO A 24 21.33 -13.60 20.11
CA PRO A 24 22.35 -14.63 20.11
C PRO A 24 21.85 -15.86 19.34
N CYS A 25 22.18 -15.93 18.05
CA CYS A 25 22.32 -17.20 17.35
C CYS A 25 23.09 -17.00 16.04
N ALA A 26 24.42 -17.10 16.13
CA ALA A 26 25.30 -17.22 14.99
C ALA A 26 25.73 -18.69 14.87
N LEU A 27 25.37 -19.35 13.76
CA LEU A 27 25.96 -20.61 13.33
C LEU A 27 26.98 -20.32 12.21
N PRO A 28 28.09 -21.08 12.12
CA PRO A 28 29.20 -20.72 11.24
C PRO A 28 28.98 -21.19 9.80
N VAL A 29 29.17 -20.27 8.85
CA VAL A 29 29.18 -20.55 7.40
C VAL A 29 30.53 -21.18 7.02
N ARG A 30 30.49 -22.40 6.46
CA ARG A 30 31.65 -23.08 5.87
C ARG A 30 31.85 -22.67 4.41
N ASN A 31 33.12 -22.36 4.11
CA ASN A 31 33.81 -22.23 2.82
C ASN A 31 33.11 -22.72 1.54
N LEU A 32 32.98 -21.83 0.55
CA LEU A 32 32.80 -22.15 -0.86
C LEU A 32 34.02 -21.62 -1.68
N PRO A 33 34.56 -22.40 -2.63
CA PRO A 33 35.72 -21.99 -3.42
C PRO A 33 35.34 -21.08 -4.60
N ARG A 34 36.26 -20.16 -4.94
CA ARG A 34 36.18 -19.23 -6.08
C ARG A 34 36.33 -19.97 -7.41
N PRO A 35 35.63 -19.58 -8.50
CA PRO A 35 36.03 -19.97 -9.84
C PRO A 35 36.99 -18.94 -10.46
N PHE A 36 37.97 -19.52 -11.17
CA PHE A 36 38.96 -18.89 -12.02
C PHE A 36 38.33 -18.08 -13.15
N GLY A 37 38.96 -16.96 -13.48
CA GLY A 37 38.62 -16.17 -14.65
C GLY A 37 39.17 -16.73 -15.95
N THR A 38 38.58 -16.32 -17.06
CA THR A 38 39.28 -16.08 -18.33
C THR A 38 38.54 -15.02 -19.12
N SER A 39 39.29 -14.00 -19.49
CA SER A 39 39.04 -12.92 -20.44
C SER A 39 38.87 -13.42 -21.88
N PHE A 40 37.92 -12.88 -22.65
CA PHE A 40 38.08 -12.69 -24.11
C PHE A 40 37.27 -11.46 -24.60
N LEU A 41 37.97 -10.59 -25.33
CA LEU A 41 37.55 -9.35 -25.99
C LEU A 41 37.23 -9.62 -27.49
N PRO A 42 36.77 -8.65 -28.31
CA PRO A 42 35.61 -8.80 -29.19
C PRO A 42 35.96 -8.71 -30.70
N ALA A 43 34.99 -8.99 -31.57
CA ALA A 43 35.04 -8.69 -33.01
C ALA A 43 33.60 -8.37 -33.49
N GLN A 44 33.31 -7.12 -33.85
CA GLN A 44 33.46 -6.45 -35.16
C GLN A 44 32.13 -6.42 -35.96
N LEU A 45 31.68 -5.18 -36.22
CA LEU A 45 30.62 -4.80 -37.16
C LEU A 45 31.25 -4.41 -38.51
N PRO A 46 30.51 -4.61 -39.61
CA PRO A 46 30.41 -3.58 -40.66
C PRO A 46 28.94 -3.42 -41.10
N GLY A 47 28.45 -2.37 -41.75
CA GLY A 47 29.05 -1.23 -42.44
C GLY A 47 27.94 -0.34 -43.04
N LYS A 48 28.36 0.80 -43.57
CA LYS A 48 27.61 1.99 -44.03
C LYS A 48 26.79 1.80 -45.33
N ALA A 49 25.78 2.66 -45.53
CA ALA A 49 25.48 3.44 -46.77
C ALA A 49 24.11 4.14 -46.60
N LYS A 50 23.98 5.48 -46.61
CA LYS A 50 24.08 6.50 -47.68
C LYS A 50 22.75 6.76 -48.45
N ASP A 51 22.41 8.05 -48.43
CA ASP A 51 21.80 8.90 -49.46
C ASP A 51 20.28 8.89 -49.73
N SER A 52 19.70 10.07 -49.48
CA SER A 52 18.40 10.59 -49.93
C SER A 52 18.34 10.77 -51.47
N PRO A 53 17.16 10.97 -52.11
CA PRO A 53 16.44 12.25 -51.99
C PRO A 53 14.91 12.13 -51.89
N ALA A 54 14.34 13.17 -51.29
CA ALA A 54 12.90 13.40 -51.19
C ALA A 54 12.29 13.74 -52.57
N VAL A 55 11.17 13.10 -52.91
CA VAL A 55 10.28 13.52 -54.00
C VAL A 55 8.88 13.75 -53.43
N PHE A 56 8.40 14.94 -53.70
CA PHE A 56 7.16 15.56 -53.25
C PHE A 56 5.96 14.89 -53.93
N GLY A 57 5.13 14.16 -53.18
CA GLY A 57 3.90 13.55 -53.66
C GLY A 57 2.71 13.93 -52.78
N ARG A 58 1.91 14.91 -53.23
CA ARG A 58 0.63 15.30 -52.61
C ARG A 58 -0.35 14.11 -52.65
N ARG A 59 -0.43 13.34 -51.56
CA ARG A 59 -1.55 12.40 -51.33
C ARG A 59 -2.51 12.99 -50.31
N ARG A 60 -3.74 13.25 -50.74
CA ARG A 60 -4.87 13.56 -49.84
C ARG A 60 -5.07 12.34 -48.94
N ARG A 61 -4.66 12.43 -47.67
CA ARG A 61 -5.07 11.50 -46.62
C ARG A 61 -6.47 11.90 -46.19
N THR A 62 -7.48 11.15 -46.64
CA THR A 62 -8.74 11.06 -45.93
C THR A 62 -8.45 10.44 -44.57
N SER A 63 -8.49 11.25 -43.51
CA SER A 63 -8.41 10.76 -42.15
C SER A 63 -9.73 10.05 -41.82
N VAL A 64 -9.75 8.74 -41.98
CA VAL A 64 -10.77 7.91 -41.31
C VAL A 64 -10.38 7.90 -39.85
N SER A 65 -11.08 8.70 -39.05
CA SER A 65 -10.98 8.68 -37.60
C SER A 65 -11.54 7.34 -37.12
N LEU A 66 -10.66 6.39 -36.83
CA LEU A 66 -11.00 5.20 -36.05
C LEU A 66 -11.11 5.65 -34.59
N ALA A 67 -12.31 6.05 -34.19
CA ALA A 67 -12.66 6.11 -32.79
C ALA A 67 -12.61 4.68 -32.24
N VAL A 68 -11.52 4.36 -31.52
CA VAL A 68 -11.49 3.19 -30.65
C VAL A 68 -12.37 3.55 -29.46
N SER A 69 -13.64 3.15 -29.52
CA SER A 69 -14.52 3.17 -28.36
C SER A 69 -14.02 2.10 -27.39
N ALA A 70 -13.19 2.49 -26.44
CA ALA A 70 -12.95 1.68 -25.26
C ALA A 70 -14.27 1.64 -24.47
N GLU A 71 -14.91 0.48 -24.41
CA GLU A 71 -16.05 0.25 -23.54
C GLU A 71 -15.57 0.29 -22.09
N THR A 72 -15.52 1.50 -21.51
CA THR A 72 -15.30 1.67 -20.09
C THR A 72 -16.60 1.29 -19.38
N GLY A 73 -16.63 0.07 -18.83
CA GLY A 73 -17.59 -0.26 -17.78
C GLY A 73 -17.53 0.77 -16.63
N PRO A 74 -18.52 0.76 -15.71
CA PRO A 74 -18.53 1.70 -14.61
C PRO A 74 -17.20 1.64 -13.85
N GLN A 75 -16.54 2.79 -13.70
CA GLN A 75 -15.29 2.90 -12.95
C GLN A 75 -15.56 2.51 -11.49
N LYS A 76 -14.86 1.48 -11.02
CA LYS A 76 -14.96 1.01 -9.63
C LYS A 76 -14.25 1.99 -8.70
N VAL A 77 -14.77 2.14 -7.49
CA VAL A 77 -14.07 2.82 -6.40
C VAL A 77 -13.05 1.87 -5.79
N ASN A 78 -11.78 2.28 -5.81
CA ASN A 78 -10.67 1.46 -5.34
C ASN A 78 -10.31 1.85 -3.89
N VAL A 79 -10.45 0.92 -2.95
CA VAL A 79 -10.14 1.11 -1.52
C VAL A 79 -9.02 0.17 -1.08
N LEU A 80 -7.95 0.73 -0.49
CA LEU A 80 -6.80 0.00 0.03
C LEU A 80 -6.66 0.20 1.54
N PHE A 81 -6.59 -0.90 2.29
CA PHE A 81 -6.31 -0.87 3.73
C PHE A 81 -4.84 -1.17 4.00
N VAL A 82 -4.19 -0.36 4.83
CA VAL A 82 -2.74 -0.44 5.06
C VAL A 82 -2.42 -0.54 6.55
N CYS A 83 -1.68 -1.58 6.93
CA CYS A 83 -1.08 -1.66 8.26
C CYS A 83 0.40 -2.07 8.17
N LEU A 84 1.09 -2.23 9.30
CA LEU A 84 2.51 -2.54 9.28
C LEU A 84 2.85 -3.88 8.58
N GLY A 85 2.23 -4.98 9.02
CA GLY A 85 2.58 -6.34 8.54
C GLY A 85 1.61 -6.98 7.55
N ASN A 86 0.43 -6.38 7.33
CA ASN A 86 -0.65 -6.94 6.51
C ASN A 86 -1.08 -8.37 6.85
N ILE A 87 -1.05 -8.69 8.14
CA ILE A 87 -1.52 -9.98 8.66
C ILE A 87 -2.63 -9.84 9.68
N CYS A 88 -2.89 -8.66 10.23
CA CYS A 88 -3.86 -8.49 11.31
C CYS A 88 -4.89 -7.40 10.97
N ARG A 89 -4.57 -6.13 11.21
CA ARG A 89 -5.51 -5.01 11.07
C ARG A 89 -6.03 -4.78 9.64
N SER A 90 -5.14 -4.69 8.64
CA SER A 90 -5.57 -4.41 7.26
C SER A 90 -6.34 -5.54 6.57
N PRO A 91 -5.99 -6.83 6.73
CA PRO A 91 -6.85 -7.92 6.25
C PRO A 91 -8.23 -7.95 6.93
N SER A 92 -8.31 -7.62 8.22
CA SER A 92 -9.60 -7.52 8.91
C SER A 92 -10.45 -6.40 8.34
N ALA A 93 -9.87 -5.22 8.11
CA ALA A 93 -10.60 -4.08 7.54
C ALA A 93 -11.12 -4.39 6.13
N GLU A 94 -10.30 -5.08 5.32
CA GLU A 94 -10.69 -5.56 4.00
C GLU A 94 -11.92 -6.47 4.06
N ALA A 95 -11.90 -7.49 4.94
CA ALA A 95 -13.00 -8.43 5.08
C ALA A 95 -14.28 -7.75 5.60
N VAL A 96 -14.16 -6.90 6.61
CA VAL A 96 -15.30 -6.15 7.18
C VAL A 96 -15.91 -5.21 6.14
N PHE A 97 -15.09 -4.49 5.38
CA PHE A 97 -15.60 -3.56 4.37
C PHE A 97 -16.23 -4.30 3.19
N LYS A 98 -15.63 -5.40 2.72
CA LYS A 98 -16.22 -6.28 1.69
C LYS A 98 -17.60 -6.79 2.11
N ASP A 99 -17.75 -7.24 3.34
CA ASP A 99 -19.04 -7.68 3.89
C ASP A 99 -20.09 -6.56 3.88
N LYS A 100 -19.74 -5.35 4.33
CA LYS A 100 -20.68 -4.21 4.32
C LYS A 100 -21.07 -3.79 2.91
N VAL A 101 -20.12 -3.73 1.98
CA VAL A 101 -20.36 -3.44 0.57
C VAL A 101 -21.28 -4.48 -0.07
N ALA A 102 -21.07 -5.77 0.24
CA ALA A 102 -21.91 -6.86 -0.23
C ALA A 102 -23.34 -6.77 0.33
N LYS A 103 -23.48 -6.48 1.63
CA LYS A 103 -24.78 -6.28 2.30
C LYS A 103 -25.55 -5.07 1.74
N ALA A 104 -24.85 -4.03 1.29
CA ALA A 104 -25.43 -2.88 0.61
C ALA A 104 -25.75 -3.13 -0.88
N GLY A 105 -25.41 -4.31 -1.42
CA GLY A 105 -25.63 -4.66 -2.83
C GLY A 105 -24.73 -3.90 -3.80
N LEU A 106 -23.56 -3.43 -3.34
CA LEU A 106 -22.67 -2.53 -4.08
C LEU A 106 -21.37 -3.20 -4.58
N THR A 107 -21.20 -4.51 -4.44
CA THR A 107 -19.97 -5.24 -4.78
C THR A 107 -19.38 -4.89 -6.15
N ASP A 108 -20.22 -4.72 -7.17
CA ASP A 108 -19.76 -4.44 -8.54
C ASP A 108 -19.17 -3.03 -8.71
N HIS A 109 -19.40 -2.13 -7.75
CA HIS A 109 -18.90 -0.76 -7.75
C HIS A 109 -17.55 -0.59 -7.04
N PHE A 110 -17.02 -1.64 -6.43
CA PHE A 110 -15.83 -1.55 -5.59
C PHE A 110 -14.72 -2.52 -6.02
N SER A 111 -13.48 -2.07 -5.86
CA SER A 111 -12.29 -2.91 -5.78
C SER A 111 -11.66 -2.70 -4.41
N ILE A 112 -11.49 -3.77 -3.63
CA ILE A 112 -11.10 -3.69 -2.23
C ILE A 112 -9.92 -4.63 -1.99
N ASP A 113 -8.85 -4.08 -1.44
CA ASP A 113 -7.59 -4.80 -1.19
C ASP A 113 -6.93 -4.34 0.14
N SER A 114 -5.91 -5.08 0.59
CA SER A 114 -5.07 -4.69 1.71
C SER A 114 -3.59 -4.92 1.45
N CYS A 115 -2.72 -4.13 2.09
CA CYS A 115 -1.27 -4.26 1.99
C CYS A 115 -0.54 -3.85 3.29
N GLY A 116 0.80 -3.99 3.25
CA GLY A 116 1.71 -3.85 4.39
C GLY A 116 2.88 -2.89 4.19
N LEU A 117 3.48 -2.42 5.27
CA LEU A 117 4.61 -1.48 5.30
C LEU A 117 5.88 -2.15 5.83
N GLY A 118 6.23 -3.31 5.27
CA GLY A 118 7.47 -4.02 5.57
C GLY A 118 7.45 -4.98 6.76
N GLY A 119 6.43 -4.92 7.62
CA GLY A 119 6.29 -5.84 8.76
C GLY A 119 7.42 -5.76 9.80
N GLY A 120 8.06 -4.60 9.92
CA GLY A 120 9.25 -4.39 10.79
C GLY A 120 10.56 -4.24 10.02
N ASN A 121 10.54 -4.35 8.68
CA ASN A 121 11.66 -3.93 7.85
C ASN A 121 11.43 -2.48 7.40
N GLU A 122 12.25 -1.56 7.89
CA GLU A 122 12.14 -0.13 7.60
C GLU A 122 12.50 0.20 6.15
N ASP A 123 13.27 -0.66 5.47
CA ASP A 123 13.77 -0.45 4.11
C ASP A 123 12.91 -1.12 3.03
N TRP A 124 11.69 -1.54 3.37
CA TRP A 124 10.83 -2.32 2.47
C TRP A 124 10.54 -1.63 1.12
N TYR A 125 10.55 -0.30 1.09
CA TYR A 125 10.22 0.51 -0.08
C TYR A 125 11.40 0.74 -1.04
N LEU A 126 12.60 0.29 -0.70
CA LEU A 126 13.78 0.37 -1.56
C LEU A 126 13.78 -0.75 -2.61
N ASP A 127 14.56 -0.61 -3.69
CA ASP A 127 14.64 -1.59 -4.80
C ASP A 127 14.95 -3.04 -4.38
N ARG A 128 15.63 -3.23 -3.24
CA ARG A 128 15.93 -4.55 -2.65
C ARG A 128 15.28 -4.77 -1.29
N GLY A 129 14.32 -3.91 -0.95
CA GLY A 129 13.48 -4.05 0.22
C GLY A 129 12.64 -5.31 0.15
N TRP A 130 12.19 -5.78 1.31
CA TRP A 130 11.32 -6.94 1.44
C TRP A 130 10.41 -6.75 2.65
N ALA A 131 9.26 -7.42 2.66
CA ALA A 131 8.33 -7.40 3.79
C ALA A 131 8.33 -8.74 4.52
N TYR A 132 8.38 -8.70 5.85
CA TYR A 132 8.50 -9.92 6.69
C TYR A 132 7.42 -10.97 6.49
N HIS A 133 6.23 -10.54 6.11
CA HIS A 133 5.07 -11.41 6.01
C HIS A 133 4.58 -11.60 4.59
N GLU A 134 5.31 -11.16 3.56
CA GLU A 134 4.87 -11.31 2.18
C GLU A 134 4.50 -12.76 1.85
N GLY A 135 3.32 -12.95 1.26
CA GLY A 135 2.74 -14.26 0.95
C GLY A 135 2.09 -15.00 2.13
N HIS A 136 2.24 -14.52 3.37
CA HIS A 136 1.64 -15.18 4.53
C HIS A 136 0.12 -14.99 4.56
N ARG A 137 -0.57 -15.90 5.26
CA ARG A 137 -1.97 -15.71 5.64
C ARG A 137 -2.07 -14.64 6.72
N ALA A 138 -3.28 -14.11 6.92
CA ALA A 138 -3.60 -13.36 8.13
C ALA A 138 -3.27 -14.18 9.40
N ASP A 139 -2.90 -13.47 10.48
CA ASP A 139 -2.59 -13.98 11.81
C ASP A 139 -3.72 -14.91 12.27
N GLU A 140 -3.34 -16.08 12.75
CA GLU A 140 -4.28 -17.14 13.14
C GLU A 140 -5.26 -16.67 14.22
N ARG A 141 -4.79 -15.90 15.22
CA ARG A 141 -5.62 -15.39 16.31
C ARG A 141 -6.67 -14.43 15.76
N MET A 142 -6.27 -13.56 14.84
CA MET A 142 -7.20 -12.63 14.17
C MET A 142 -8.20 -13.36 13.30
N ARG A 143 -7.76 -14.36 12.51
CA ARG A 143 -8.65 -15.20 11.69
C ARG A 143 -9.71 -15.90 12.53
N GLU A 144 -9.30 -16.52 13.64
CA GLU A 144 -10.22 -17.20 14.54
C GLU A 144 -11.20 -16.21 15.19
N THR A 145 -10.71 -15.09 15.71
CA THR A 145 -11.56 -14.06 16.31
C THR A 145 -12.55 -13.48 15.28
N ALA A 146 -12.12 -13.20 14.06
CA ALA A 146 -12.96 -12.69 12.99
C ALA A 146 -14.01 -13.71 12.51
N THR A 147 -13.66 -15.00 12.48
CA THR A 147 -14.59 -16.09 12.14
C THR A 147 -15.77 -16.14 13.12
N THR A 148 -15.53 -15.87 14.41
CA THR A 148 -16.63 -15.81 15.41
C THR A 148 -17.66 -14.70 15.12
N ARG A 149 -17.30 -13.72 14.29
CA ARG A 149 -18.17 -12.63 13.82
C ARG A 149 -18.68 -12.82 12.39
N GLY A 150 -18.37 -13.96 11.76
CA GLY A 150 -18.78 -14.26 10.40
C GLY A 150 -17.89 -13.65 9.30
N PHE A 151 -16.71 -13.14 9.65
CA PHE A 151 -15.74 -12.64 8.65
C PHE A 151 -14.70 -13.71 8.31
N ASP A 152 -14.49 -13.95 7.01
CA ASP A 152 -13.39 -14.79 6.52
C ASP A 152 -12.25 -13.91 5.99
N LEU A 153 -11.06 -14.10 6.55
CA LEU A 153 -9.86 -13.34 6.24
C LEU A 153 -9.02 -14.14 5.25
N THR A 154 -9.36 -13.99 3.97
CA THR A 154 -8.75 -14.77 2.88
C THR A 154 -7.45 -14.16 2.34
N SER A 155 -7.18 -12.89 2.65
CA SER A 155 -6.07 -12.11 2.10
C SER A 155 -4.71 -12.77 2.31
N ARG A 156 -3.80 -12.49 1.38
CA ARG A 156 -2.39 -12.86 1.48
C ARG A 156 -1.59 -11.58 1.61
N SER A 157 -0.69 -11.57 2.60
CA SER A 157 0.08 -10.38 2.90
C SER A 157 0.92 -9.98 1.70
N ARG A 158 0.93 -8.69 1.37
CA ARG A 158 1.77 -8.10 0.31
C ARG A 158 2.29 -6.72 0.76
N PRO A 159 3.49 -6.30 0.33
CA PRO A 159 3.93 -4.94 0.56
C PRO A 159 3.06 -3.95 -0.23
N LEU A 160 2.94 -2.74 0.29
CA LEU A 160 2.52 -1.57 -0.48
C LEU A 160 3.49 -1.39 -1.67
N LYS A 161 3.02 -0.82 -2.77
CA LYS A 161 3.83 -0.57 -3.97
C LYS A 161 3.57 0.84 -4.50
N PRO A 162 4.49 1.43 -5.28
CA PRO A 162 4.27 2.76 -5.84
C PRO A 162 3.01 2.83 -6.72
N GLU A 163 2.68 1.74 -7.41
CA GLU A 163 1.47 1.65 -8.24
C GLU A 163 0.18 1.78 -7.43
N ASP A 164 0.18 1.35 -6.15
CA ASP A 164 -0.98 1.47 -5.27
C ASP A 164 -1.35 2.94 -5.02
N LEU A 165 -0.35 3.82 -4.91
CA LEU A 165 -0.57 5.27 -4.71
C LEU A 165 -1.27 5.93 -5.90
N THR A 166 -1.17 5.30 -7.07
CA THR A 166 -1.83 5.75 -8.29
C THR A 166 -3.20 5.10 -8.45
N ALA A 167 -3.27 3.78 -8.27
CA ALA A 167 -4.44 2.97 -8.58
C ALA A 167 -5.63 3.14 -7.61
N PHE A 168 -5.36 3.41 -6.34
CA PHE A 168 -6.41 3.51 -5.33
C PHE A 168 -6.95 4.93 -5.16
N ASP A 169 -8.24 5.04 -4.84
CA ASP A 169 -8.94 6.30 -4.56
C ASP A 169 -8.89 6.65 -3.08
N TYR A 170 -8.94 5.61 -2.23
CA TYR A 170 -8.84 5.70 -0.78
C TYR A 170 -7.74 4.76 -0.27
N ILE A 171 -6.78 5.32 0.47
CA ILE A 171 -5.66 4.57 1.08
C ILE A 171 -5.73 4.79 2.58
N LEU A 172 -6.01 3.72 3.33
CA LEU A 172 -6.46 3.82 4.72
C LEU A 172 -5.45 3.23 5.68
N GLY A 173 -4.71 4.10 6.36
CA GLY A 173 -3.74 3.72 7.39
C GLY A 173 -4.42 3.42 8.72
N MET A 174 -3.94 2.40 9.44
CA MET A 174 -4.53 1.98 10.73
C MET A 174 -4.12 2.87 11.90
N ASP A 175 -2.91 3.41 11.85
CA ASP A 175 -2.30 4.26 12.89
C ASP A 175 -1.44 5.38 12.27
N PHE A 176 -0.95 6.32 13.07
CA PHE A 176 -0.12 7.44 12.61
C PHE A 176 1.25 6.98 12.09
N ASP A 177 1.81 5.90 12.63
CA ASP A 177 3.09 5.35 12.16
C ASP A 177 2.97 4.83 10.73
N ASN A 178 1.83 4.20 10.38
CA ASN A 178 1.53 3.77 9.02
C ASN A 178 1.49 4.98 8.07
N MET A 179 0.87 6.07 8.51
CA MET A 179 0.80 7.31 7.72
C MET A 179 2.20 7.89 7.47
N ALA A 180 3.05 7.91 8.51
CA ALA A 180 4.43 8.39 8.40
C ALA A 180 5.27 7.52 7.47
N LEU A 181 5.18 6.20 7.58
CA LEU A 181 5.91 5.25 6.72
C LEU A 181 5.44 5.30 5.27
N MET A 182 4.14 5.42 5.01
CA MET A 182 3.61 5.65 3.66
C MET A 182 4.13 6.96 3.07
N GLN A 183 4.22 8.00 3.87
CA GLN A 183 4.76 9.29 3.45
C GLN A 183 6.24 9.18 3.05
N ILE A 184 7.05 8.50 3.86
CA ILE A 184 8.48 8.26 3.57
C ILE A 184 8.65 7.47 2.26
N ALA A 185 7.92 6.37 2.10
CA ALA A 185 7.99 5.54 0.89
C ALA A 185 7.56 6.31 -0.36
N ALA A 186 6.48 7.09 -0.26
CA ALA A 186 5.98 7.91 -1.36
C ALA A 186 6.96 9.00 -1.77
N ASP A 187 7.58 9.70 -0.80
CA ASP A 187 8.60 10.72 -1.09
C ASP A 187 9.83 10.11 -1.76
N HIS A 188 10.23 8.91 -1.34
CA HIS A 188 11.31 8.18 -2.01
C HIS A 188 10.95 7.82 -3.46
N TRP A 189 9.78 7.25 -3.69
CA TRP A 189 9.36 6.86 -5.04
C TRP A 189 9.12 8.05 -5.95
N ALA A 190 8.65 9.19 -5.44
CA ALA A 190 8.44 10.41 -6.23
C ALA A 190 9.73 10.92 -6.91
N ALA A 191 10.92 10.50 -6.44
CA ALA A 191 12.18 10.84 -7.08
C ALA A 191 12.45 10.05 -8.38
N THR A 192 11.81 8.88 -8.56
CA THR A 192 12.12 7.96 -9.66
C THR A 192 10.90 7.39 -10.39
N LYS A 193 9.70 7.61 -9.86
CA LYS A 193 8.41 7.09 -10.35
C LYS A 193 7.41 8.24 -10.49
N ASP A 194 6.40 8.03 -11.32
CA ASP A 194 5.28 8.96 -11.46
C ASP A 194 4.28 8.77 -10.32
N ILE A 195 4.59 9.36 -9.15
CA ILE A 195 3.68 9.39 -8.02
C ILE A 195 2.78 10.63 -8.14
N PRO A 196 1.45 10.49 -8.16
CA PRO A 196 0.57 11.62 -8.34
C PRO A 196 0.69 12.60 -7.18
N ALA A 197 0.91 13.88 -7.46
CA ALA A 197 1.14 14.91 -6.43
C ALA A 197 0.01 15.02 -5.39
N ASN A 198 -1.22 14.62 -5.76
CA ASN A 198 -2.40 14.61 -4.91
C ASN A 198 -2.62 13.30 -4.14
N TYR A 199 -1.69 12.33 -4.17
CA TYR A 199 -1.88 11.05 -3.45
C TYR A 199 -2.17 11.28 -1.96
N ARG A 200 -1.57 12.30 -1.33
CA ARG A 200 -1.81 12.67 0.07
C ARG A 200 -3.28 12.93 0.39
N ASN A 201 -4.09 13.39 -0.57
CA ASN A 201 -5.52 13.61 -0.38
C ASN A 201 -6.31 12.29 -0.26
N LYS A 202 -5.76 11.22 -0.85
CA LYS A 202 -6.30 9.86 -0.83
C LYS A 202 -5.93 9.10 0.44
N VAL A 203 -4.80 9.44 1.06
CA VAL A 203 -4.31 8.80 2.29
C VAL A 203 -5.05 9.36 3.51
N LYS A 204 -5.76 8.52 4.25
CA LYS A 204 -6.55 8.90 5.43
C LYS A 204 -6.38 7.87 6.54
N LEU A 205 -6.62 8.28 7.79
CA LEU A 205 -6.68 7.35 8.92
C LEU A 205 -7.99 6.58 8.90
N MET A 206 -7.95 5.28 9.17
CA MET A 206 -9.15 4.44 9.25
C MET A 206 -10.15 4.99 10.27
N CYS A 207 -9.68 5.35 11.47
CA CYS A 207 -10.54 5.89 12.52
C CYS A 207 -11.14 7.27 12.21
N SER A 208 -10.69 7.98 11.16
CA SER A 208 -11.33 9.23 10.74
C SER A 208 -12.76 9.01 10.20
N PHE A 209 -13.09 7.76 9.86
CA PHE A 209 -14.41 7.36 9.39
C PHE A 209 -15.33 6.81 10.50
N ILE A 210 -14.90 6.79 11.76
CA ILE A 210 -15.79 6.38 12.86
C ILE A 210 -16.96 7.39 12.96
N PRO A 211 -18.23 6.95 12.90
CA PRO A 211 -19.37 7.84 13.03
C PRO A 211 -19.36 8.61 14.35
N LYS A 212 -19.80 9.87 14.33
CA LYS A 212 -19.89 10.68 15.56
C LYS A 212 -20.84 10.10 16.62
N SER A 213 -21.79 9.27 16.18
CA SER A 213 -22.75 8.56 17.05
C SER A 213 -22.18 7.28 17.67
N SER A 214 -21.02 6.79 17.22
CA SER A 214 -20.37 5.59 17.76
C SER A 214 -19.86 5.83 19.19
N SER A 215 -19.87 4.79 20.02
CA SER A 215 -19.18 4.77 21.33
C SER A 215 -17.67 4.94 21.22
N TYR A 216 -17.09 4.71 20.04
CA TYR A 216 -15.67 4.89 19.74
C TYR A 216 -15.36 6.25 19.11
N ASN A 217 -16.31 7.18 19.06
CA ASN A 217 -16.06 8.54 18.60
C ASN A 217 -14.88 9.17 19.36
N GLY A 218 -13.95 9.78 18.63
CA GLY A 218 -12.74 10.40 19.18
C GLY A 218 -11.51 9.48 19.22
N VAL A 219 -11.68 8.16 19.07
CA VAL A 219 -10.54 7.24 18.87
C VAL A 219 -9.80 7.63 17.59
N LYS A 220 -8.46 7.62 17.63
CA LYS A 220 -7.61 8.12 16.53
C LYS A 220 -6.96 7.03 15.70
N GLU A 221 -6.79 5.84 16.28
CA GLU A 221 -5.99 4.77 15.69
C GLU A 221 -6.61 3.41 16.03
N VAL A 222 -6.40 2.45 15.13
CA VAL A 222 -6.69 1.04 15.37
C VAL A 222 -5.45 0.42 16.02
N PRO A 223 -5.51 0.07 17.32
CA PRO A 223 -4.35 -0.42 18.06
C PRO A 223 -3.85 -1.74 17.46
N ASP A 224 -2.54 -1.97 17.49
CA ASP A 224 -1.96 -3.24 17.04
C ASP A 224 -2.18 -4.33 18.11
N PRO A 225 -2.99 -5.37 17.84
CA PRO A 225 -3.25 -6.42 18.82
C PRO A 225 -2.19 -7.53 18.77
N TYR A 226 -1.19 -7.44 17.88
CA TYR A 226 -0.25 -8.54 17.62
C TYR A 226 0.55 -8.95 18.87
N TRP A 227 0.88 -7.96 19.71
CA TRP A 227 1.61 -8.13 20.96
C TRP A 227 0.68 -8.34 22.17
N ASP A 228 -0.64 -8.34 21.98
CA ASP A 228 -1.57 -8.64 23.06
C ASP A 228 -1.50 -10.14 23.34
N ASP A 229 -1.05 -10.47 24.55
CA ASP A 229 -0.90 -11.83 25.07
C ASP A 229 -2.13 -12.32 25.86
N ASP A 230 -3.23 -11.57 25.76
CA ASP A 230 -4.45 -11.86 26.48
C ASP A 230 -5.12 -13.17 26.01
N ARG A 231 -5.34 -14.08 26.96
CA ARG A 231 -6.05 -15.35 26.72
C ARG A 231 -7.45 -15.14 26.15
N GLU A 232 -8.10 -14.03 26.49
CA GLU A 232 -9.44 -13.67 26.01
C GLU A 232 -9.43 -12.94 24.67
N ARG A 233 -8.25 -12.64 24.11
CA ARG A 233 -8.08 -11.94 22.83
C ARG A 233 -8.85 -10.60 22.76
N ARG A 234 -8.98 -9.88 23.89
CA ARG A 234 -9.72 -8.62 23.94
C ARG A 234 -9.21 -7.58 22.95
N GLY A 235 -7.89 -7.55 22.70
CA GLY A 235 -7.28 -6.71 21.68
C GLY A 235 -7.80 -6.95 20.26
N PHE A 236 -7.86 -8.22 19.85
CA PHE A 236 -8.35 -8.62 18.54
C PHE A 236 -9.82 -8.27 18.36
N HIS A 237 -10.63 -8.48 19.40
CA HIS A 237 -12.03 -8.07 19.41
C HIS A 237 -12.18 -6.56 19.30
N ARG A 238 -11.40 -5.78 20.06
CA ARG A 238 -11.42 -4.32 20.01
C ARG A 238 -11.06 -3.78 18.62
N VAL A 239 -10.12 -4.41 17.93
CA VAL A 239 -9.79 -4.06 16.53
C VAL A 239 -11.00 -4.26 15.63
N LEU A 240 -11.68 -5.40 15.70
CA LEU A 240 -12.87 -5.64 14.89
C LEU A 240 -14.01 -4.66 15.24
N ASP A 241 -14.21 -4.32 16.51
CA ASP A 241 -15.21 -3.31 16.92
C ASP A 241 -14.96 -1.96 16.24
N LEU A 242 -13.71 -1.47 16.29
CA LEU A 242 -13.32 -0.21 15.66
C LEU A 242 -13.48 -0.27 14.14
N LEU A 243 -13.11 -1.39 13.52
CA LEU A 243 -13.20 -1.57 12.08
C LEU A 243 -14.64 -1.69 11.60
N GLU A 244 -15.52 -2.34 12.35
CA GLU A 244 -16.95 -2.42 12.02
C GLU A 244 -17.61 -1.03 12.01
N ASP A 245 -17.29 -0.17 12.97
CA ASP A 245 -17.80 1.20 13.00
C ASP A 245 -17.17 2.08 11.92
N ALA A 246 -15.84 2.02 11.79
CA ALA A 246 -15.11 2.83 10.81
C ALA A 246 -15.47 2.44 9.36
N CYS A 247 -15.65 1.16 9.07
CA CYS A 247 -16.05 0.70 7.73
C CYS A 247 -17.49 1.08 7.40
N ALA A 248 -18.39 1.19 8.40
CA ALA A 248 -19.74 1.69 8.17
C ALA A 248 -19.71 3.17 7.76
N GLY A 249 -19.02 4.02 8.52
CA GLY A 249 -18.89 5.43 8.17
C GLY A 249 -18.08 5.69 6.89
N LEU A 250 -17.11 4.81 6.57
CA LEU A 250 -16.41 4.82 5.29
C LEU A 250 -17.39 4.54 4.15
N LEU A 251 -18.22 3.49 4.25
CA LEU A 251 -19.19 3.15 3.21
C LEU A 251 -20.16 4.32 2.97
N ASP A 252 -20.70 4.91 4.04
CA ASP A 252 -21.60 6.08 3.93
C ASP A 252 -20.93 7.26 3.22
N THR A 253 -19.65 7.52 3.54
CA THR A 253 -18.88 8.60 2.93
C THR A 253 -18.66 8.33 1.45
N VAL A 254 -18.18 7.13 1.09
CA VAL A 254 -17.91 6.77 -0.31
C VAL A 254 -19.18 6.74 -1.15
N VAL A 255 -20.27 6.18 -0.63
CA VAL A 255 -21.58 6.16 -1.28
C VAL A 255 -22.04 7.58 -1.60
N LYS A 256 -21.91 8.51 -0.65
CA LYS A 256 -22.28 9.91 -0.83
C LYS A 256 -21.37 10.63 -1.83
N GLU A 257 -20.05 10.46 -1.71
CA GLU A 257 -19.06 11.12 -2.58
C GLU A 257 -19.15 10.64 -4.04
N HIS A 258 -19.48 9.36 -4.25
CA HIS A 258 -19.58 8.76 -5.59
C HIS A 258 -21.03 8.63 -6.11
N GLY A 259 -22.03 9.10 -5.35
CA GLY A 259 -23.44 9.06 -5.77
C GLY A 259 -24.01 7.65 -5.95
N LEU A 260 -23.48 6.66 -5.22
CA LEU A 260 -23.93 5.28 -5.30
C LEU A 260 -25.31 5.12 -4.63
N GLN A 261 -26.08 4.11 -5.06
CA GLN A 261 -27.40 3.82 -4.50
C GLN A 261 -27.38 2.41 -3.89
N PRO A 262 -27.30 2.29 -2.56
CA PRO A 262 -27.48 1.00 -1.88
C PRO A 262 -28.83 0.37 -2.23
N LYS A 263 -28.88 -0.96 -2.28
CA LYS A 263 -30.11 -1.72 -2.56
C LYS A 263 -30.93 -1.98 -1.30
#